data_AF-A0A352VUP6-F1
#
_entry.id   AF-A0A352VUP6-F1
#
_cell.length_a   1.000
_cell.length_b   1.000
_cell.length_c   1.000
_cell.angle_alpha   90.00
_cell.angle_beta   90.00
_cell.angle_gamma   90.00
#
_symmetry.space_group_name_H-M   'P 1'
#
loop_
_entity.id
_entity.type
_entity.pdbx_description
1 polymer ?
#
loop_
_entity_poly.entity_id
_entity_poly.type
_entity_poly.pdbx_seq_one_letter_code
_entity_poly.pdbx_strand_id
1 'polypeptide(L)'
;MTREELSAFILQKGYTSVSSVFTAANGFTADAKSQNGVDYLLHYLYKGKYNIEYNSKAVNDRYFANIQKDGRFSVIPRIHGGQAAPDQLRNIAAAAEKYNLTIKITGADRIGLYSIDKKNLKDVWKMINMDSGYAYAKTFRAAKSCVGSEFCRFGLGDSMALGEELCDRYHGTPGPAKFKMGVSGCPRNCAEATIKDFGVVAVEDGWDLFIGGSGGARVEPAKKITRVKTHTEVIRIADRFYEYYRRHAKYLERTALFVMRIGLEKITDAVLYDTPENLYSLENDFQAVLDSRDDPWKKEINHDNEPDKIIPFNSAGNSAELCEISDLQPGSARVFRTEAGDIALFHTRDGKWIAADAKCPHENGPIVDSVYGAGRLNCPIHGYSFDIITGKSSSSEVGNLKIYQVRKSDGHIIVDL
;
A
#
# COMPACT_ATOMS: atom_id res chain seq x y z
N MET A 1 -5.39 -13.15 -19.87
CA MET A 1 -6.71 -13.29 -19.21
C MET A 1 -7.21 -11.92 -18.78
N THR A 2 -8.51 -11.68 -18.90
CA THR A 2 -9.19 -10.52 -18.30
C THR A 2 -9.23 -10.66 -16.78
N ARG A 3 -9.64 -9.59 -16.07
CA ARG A 3 -9.79 -9.64 -14.60
C ARG A 3 -10.88 -10.64 -14.22
N GLU A 4 -11.95 -10.67 -14.98
CA GLU A 4 -13.12 -11.54 -14.78
C GLU A 4 -12.74 -13.00 -14.98
N GLU A 5 -12.02 -13.32 -16.06
CA GLU A 5 -11.48 -14.66 -16.32
C GLU A 5 -10.53 -15.11 -15.20
N LEU A 6 -9.63 -14.22 -14.75
CA LEU A 6 -8.70 -14.55 -13.66
C LEU A 6 -9.44 -14.75 -12.33
N SER A 7 -10.46 -13.95 -12.06
CA SER A 7 -11.29 -14.08 -10.86
C SER A 7 -12.03 -15.41 -10.83
N ALA A 8 -12.66 -15.77 -11.95
CA ALA A 8 -13.35 -17.06 -12.10
C ALA A 8 -12.37 -18.23 -11.94
N PHE A 9 -11.19 -18.13 -12.55
CA PHE A 9 -10.13 -19.14 -12.42
C PHE A 9 -9.67 -19.34 -10.97
N ILE A 10 -9.41 -18.24 -10.25
CA ILE A 10 -9.01 -18.26 -8.84
C ILE A 10 -10.07 -18.95 -7.97
N LEU A 11 -11.34 -18.55 -8.13
CA LEU A 11 -12.44 -19.07 -7.34
C LEU A 11 -12.73 -20.55 -7.66
N GLN A 12 -12.77 -20.93 -8.95
CA GLN A 12 -13.04 -22.30 -9.37
C GLN A 12 -11.97 -23.29 -8.91
N LYS A 13 -10.70 -22.85 -8.86
CA LYS A 13 -9.57 -23.69 -8.43
C LYS A 13 -9.27 -23.58 -6.94
N GLY A 14 -9.89 -22.65 -6.22
CA GLY A 14 -9.66 -22.44 -4.79
C GLY A 14 -8.26 -21.93 -4.45
N TYR A 15 -7.65 -21.13 -5.33
CA TYR A 15 -6.33 -20.55 -5.05
C TYR A 15 -6.44 -19.44 -4.01
N THR A 16 -5.64 -19.53 -2.96
CA THR A 16 -5.69 -18.63 -1.79
C THR A 16 -4.39 -17.86 -1.56
N SER A 17 -3.38 -18.00 -2.43
CA SER A 17 -2.10 -17.27 -2.32
C SER A 17 -1.61 -16.77 -3.68
N VAL A 18 -0.82 -15.70 -3.69
CA VAL A 18 -0.22 -15.15 -4.92
C VAL A 18 0.58 -16.24 -5.65
N SER A 19 1.45 -16.94 -4.92
CA SER A 19 2.24 -18.06 -5.45
C SER A 19 1.37 -19.13 -6.11
N SER A 20 0.28 -19.58 -5.47
CA SER A 20 -0.59 -20.61 -6.05
C SER A 20 -1.22 -20.21 -7.38
N VAL A 21 -1.54 -18.93 -7.55
CA VAL A 21 -2.09 -18.40 -8.82
C VAL A 21 -1.01 -18.41 -9.91
N PHE A 22 0.20 -17.92 -9.61
CA PHE A 22 1.28 -17.87 -10.61
C PHE A 22 1.83 -19.24 -10.99
N THR A 23 1.86 -20.22 -10.07
CA THR A 23 2.27 -21.59 -10.41
C THR A 23 1.31 -22.26 -11.38
N ALA A 24 0.01 -21.96 -11.26
CA ALA A 24 -1.02 -22.58 -12.09
C ALA A 24 -1.28 -21.83 -13.41
N ALA A 25 -0.99 -20.53 -13.46
CA ALA A 25 -1.31 -19.69 -14.60
C ALA A 25 -0.12 -19.64 -15.59
N ASN A 26 -0.14 -20.54 -16.59
CA ASN A 26 0.86 -20.53 -17.66
C ASN A 26 0.85 -19.18 -18.42
N GLY A 27 2.03 -18.60 -18.63
CA GLY A 27 2.21 -17.37 -19.41
C GLY A 27 2.13 -16.05 -18.63
N PHE A 28 2.04 -16.09 -17.30
CA PHE A 28 2.13 -14.87 -16.47
C PHE A 28 3.56 -14.60 -16.02
N THR A 29 4.01 -13.35 -16.20
CA THR A 29 5.25 -12.87 -15.57
C THR A 29 4.93 -12.42 -14.15
N ALA A 30 5.54 -13.04 -13.13
CA ALA A 30 5.37 -12.60 -11.75
C ALA A 30 6.30 -11.42 -11.42
N ASP A 31 6.23 -10.35 -12.21
CA ASP A 31 6.83 -9.07 -11.86
C ASP A 31 6.10 -8.44 -10.65
N ALA A 32 6.73 -7.46 -10.00
CA ALA A 32 6.17 -6.84 -8.80
C ALA A 32 4.76 -6.23 -9.01
N LYS A 33 4.47 -5.67 -10.18
CA LYS A 33 3.15 -5.08 -10.46
C LYS A 33 2.10 -6.17 -10.57
N SER A 34 2.41 -7.26 -11.27
CA SER A 34 1.52 -8.41 -11.42
C SER A 34 1.26 -9.10 -10.07
N GLN A 35 2.29 -9.29 -9.25
CA GLN A 35 2.14 -9.87 -7.90
C GLN A 35 1.25 -9.03 -7.00
N ASN A 36 1.52 -7.73 -6.90
CA ASN A 36 0.69 -6.82 -6.11
C ASN A 36 -0.76 -6.77 -6.63
N GLY A 37 -0.95 -6.90 -7.95
CA GLY A 37 -2.28 -6.95 -8.55
C GLY A 37 -3.05 -8.23 -8.21
N VAL A 38 -2.37 -9.38 -8.18
CA VAL A 38 -2.94 -10.65 -7.74
C VAL A 38 -3.22 -10.63 -6.24
N ASP A 39 -2.33 -10.06 -5.41
CA ASP A 39 -2.54 -9.86 -3.97
C ASP A 39 -3.83 -9.04 -3.72
N TYR A 40 -3.97 -7.91 -4.41
CA TYR A 40 -5.20 -7.10 -4.36
C TYR A 40 -6.43 -7.90 -4.79
N LEU A 41 -6.33 -8.68 -5.88
CA LEU A 41 -7.45 -9.45 -6.39
C LEU A 41 -7.87 -10.53 -5.40
N LEU A 42 -6.94 -11.27 -4.81
CA LEU A 42 -7.20 -12.25 -3.76
C LEU A 42 -7.86 -11.58 -2.54
N HIS A 43 -7.33 -10.43 -2.11
CA HIS A 43 -7.95 -9.66 -1.03
C HIS A 43 -9.40 -9.28 -1.37
N TYR A 44 -9.65 -8.82 -2.60
CA TYR A 44 -10.99 -8.43 -3.04
C TYR A 44 -11.94 -9.63 -3.07
N LEU A 45 -11.52 -10.75 -3.67
CA LEU A 45 -12.35 -11.95 -3.84
C LEU A 45 -12.67 -12.64 -2.50
N TYR A 46 -11.69 -12.77 -1.63
CA TYR A 46 -11.84 -13.45 -0.33
C TYR A 46 -12.10 -12.49 0.83
N LYS A 47 -12.36 -11.21 0.56
CA LYS A 47 -12.62 -10.17 1.58
C LYS A 47 -11.55 -10.15 2.69
N GLY A 48 -10.29 -10.31 2.31
CA GLY A 48 -9.14 -10.37 3.23
C GLY A 48 -8.82 -11.76 3.82
N LYS A 49 -9.67 -12.77 3.60
CA LYS A 49 -9.47 -14.14 4.11
C LYS A 49 -8.71 -15.03 3.12
N TYR A 50 -7.43 -14.73 2.91
CA TYR A 50 -6.54 -15.50 2.03
C TYR A 50 -5.15 -15.65 2.67
N ASN A 51 -4.33 -16.52 2.11
CA ASN A 51 -2.96 -16.76 2.57
C ASN A 51 -2.06 -15.61 2.10
N ILE A 52 -1.98 -14.56 2.93
CA ILE A 52 -1.16 -13.38 2.65
C ILE A 52 0.31 -13.77 2.54
N GLU A 53 0.96 -13.35 1.45
CA GLU A 53 2.39 -13.53 1.25
C GLU A 53 3.08 -12.22 1.55
N TYR A 54 3.77 -12.13 2.68
CA TYR A 54 4.35 -10.87 3.13
C TYR A 54 5.25 -10.27 2.05
N ASN A 55 6.10 -11.09 1.41
CA ASN A 55 7.00 -10.67 0.34
C ASN A 55 6.33 -10.36 -1.02
N SER A 56 5.04 -10.67 -1.21
CA SER A 56 4.31 -10.22 -2.40
C SER A 56 3.77 -8.80 -2.26
N LYS A 57 3.79 -8.24 -1.04
CA LYS A 57 3.38 -6.86 -0.77
C LYS A 57 4.51 -5.88 -1.04
N ALA A 58 4.15 -4.69 -1.51
CA ALA A 58 5.07 -3.57 -1.57
C ALA A 58 5.65 -3.26 -0.18
N VAL A 59 6.93 -2.86 -0.15
CA VAL A 59 7.67 -2.48 1.06
C VAL A 59 6.93 -1.50 1.95
N ASN A 60 6.23 -0.56 1.31
CA ASN A 60 5.49 0.45 2.05
C ASN A 60 4.31 -0.11 2.82
N ASP A 61 3.72 -1.20 2.32
CA ASP A 61 2.56 -1.87 2.91
C ASP A 61 3.03 -2.90 3.94
N ARG A 62 4.25 -3.44 3.74
CA ARG A 62 4.98 -4.33 4.65
C ARG A 62 5.34 -3.64 5.97
N TYR A 63 5.92 -2.44 5.91
CA TYR A 63 6.37 -1.70 7.09
C TYR A 63 5.42 -0.59 7.55
N PHE A 64 4.30 -0.42 6.83
CA PHE A 64 3.35 0.69 7.03
C PHE A 64 4.03 2.08 7.03
N ALA A 65 5.20 2.17 6.42
CA ALA A 65 6.08 3.31 6.36
C ALA A 65 6.60 3.44 4.93
N ASN A 66 6.91 4.65 4.49
CA ASN A 66 7.33 4.86 3.11
C ASN A 66 8.85 4.88 2.98
N ILE A 67 9.40 3.98 2.16
CA ILE A 67 10.82 3.99 1.82
C ILE A 67 11.21 5.28 1.08
N GLN A 68 12.34 5.85 1.44
CA GLN A 68 12.94 7.05 0.88
C GLN A 68 14.08 6.67 -0.07
N LYS A 69 14.54 7.65 -0.87
CA LYS A 69 15.62 7.43 -1.85
C LYS A 69 16.93 6.94 -1.21
N ASP A 70 17.18 7.35 0.02
CA ASP A 70 18.36 6.96 0.81
C ASP A 70 18.16 5.64 1.60
N GLY A 71 17.05 4.93 1.37
CA GLY A 71 16.72 3.68 2.05
C GLY A 71 16.14 3.84 3.48
N ARG A 72 16.07 5.06 4.01
CA ARG A 72 15.33 5.35 5.26
C ARG A 72 13.84 5.39 5.02
N PHE A 73 13.06 5.64 6.06
CA PHE A 73 11.62 5.60 6.03
C PHE A 73 10.98 6.91 6.50
N SER A 74 9.75 7.15 6.03
CA SER A 74 8.84 8.12 6.64
C SER A 74 7.58 7.45 7.15
N VAL A 75 7.07 7.94 8.26
CA VAL A 75 5.75 7.56 8.78
C VAL A 75 4.84 8.78 8.71
N ILE A 76 3.59 8.54 8.32
CA ILE A 76 2.56 9.57 8.29
C ILE A 76 1.44 9.00 9.15
N PRO A 77 1.32 9.38 10.43
CA PRO A 77 0.21 8.94 11.25
C PRO A 77 -1.13 9.42 10.69
N ARG A 78 -2.19 8.72 11.06
CA ARG A 78 -3.56 9.08 10.74
C ARG A 78 -3.96 10.33 11.53
N ILE A 79 -4.47 11.33 10.83
CA ILE A 79 -5.10 12.51 11.41
C ILE A 79 -6.46 12.63 10.70
N HIS A 80 -7.54 12.44 11.43
CA HIS A 80 -8.89 12.30 10.87
C HIS A 80 -9.46 13.67 10.53
N GLY A 81 -9.85 13.88 9.27
CA GLY A 81 -10.31 15.18 8.78
C GLY A 81 -9.29 16.33 8.86
N GLY A 82 -8.04 16.06 9.28
CA GLY A 82 -7.04 17.08 9.62
C GLY A 82 -7.07 17.57 11.08
N GLN A 83 -7.84 16.89 11.94
CA GLN A 83 -8.00 17.22 13.36
C GLN A 83 -7.08 16.37 14.22
N ALA A 84 -6.28 17.01 15.08
CA ALA A 84 -5.36 16.35 15.98
C ALA A 84 -5.56 16.83 17.43
N ALA A 85 -5.58 15.89 18.37
CA ALA A 85 -5.56 16.18 19.79
C ALA A 85 -4.17 16.67 20.24
N PRO A 86 -4.06 17.51 21.30
CA PRO A 86 -2.78 17.97 21.81
C PRO A 86 -1.80 16.84 22.15
N ASP A 87 -2.27 15.73 22.73
CA ASP A 87 -1.41 14.60 23.08
C ASP A 87 -0.84 13.88 21.85
N GLN A 88 -1.61 13.76 20.77
CA GLN A 88 -1.12 13.24 19.50
C GLN A 88 0.03 14.11 18.96
N LEU A 89 -0.12 15.44 19.02
CA LEU A 89 0.93 16.36 18.60
C LEU A 89 2.16 16.30 19.51
N ARG A 90 1.97 16.14 20.82
CA ARG A 90 3.08 15.93 21.78
C ARG A 90 3.85 14.65 21.49
N ASN A 91 3.14 13.54 21.23
CA ASN A 91 3.76 12.26 20.90
C ASN A 91 4.56 12.34 19.59
N ILE A 92 4.00 12.99 18.56
CA ILE A 92 4.70 13.25 17.29
C ILE A 92 5.96 14.08 17.54
N ALA A 93 5.88 15.16 18.32
CA ALA A 93 7.02 16.02 18.63
C ALA A 93 8.11 15.27 19.41
N ALA A 94 7.73 14.49 20.43
CA ALA A 94 8.66 13.70 21.24
C ALA A 94 9.38 12.62 20.42
N ALA A 95 8.67 11.93 19.51
CA ALA A 95 9.28 10.99 18.59
C ALA A 95 10.23 11.70 17.62
N ALA A 96 9.84 12.87 17.09
CA ALA A 96 10.70 13.64 16.19
C ALA A 96 11.99 14.09 16.86
N GLU A 97 11.91 14.57 18.10
CA GLU A 97 13.08 15.00 18.89
C GLU A 97 14.01 13.82 19.19
N LYS A 98 13.48 12.71 19.72
CA LYS A 98 14.29 11.54 20.13
C LYS A 98 15.11 10.95 18.97
N TYR A 99 14.54 10.88 17.76
CA TYR A 99 15.23 10.31 16.60
C TYR A 99 15.75 11.34 15.61
N ASN A 100 15.74 12.64 15.96
CA ASN A 100 16.16 13.73 15.09
C ASN A 100 15.48 13.70 13.71
N LEU A 101 14.16 13.55 13.71
CA LEU A 101 13.34 13.41 12.50
C LEU A 101 12.93 14.77 11.95
N THR A 102 12.77 14.85 10.63
CA THR A 102 12.18 16.03 9.99
C THR A 102 10.65 15.92 10.00
N ILE A 103 9.97 16.95 10.50
CA ILE A 103 8.51 17.08 10.45
C ILE A 103 8.10 17.87 9.20
N LYS A 104 7.14 17.37 8.42
CA LYS A 104 6.53 18.10 7.30
C LYS A 104 5.01 18.03 7.35
N ILE A 105 4.35 19.19 7.37
CA ILE A 105 2.92 19.31 7.10
C ILE A 105 2.67 19.06 5.62
N THR A 106 1.77 18.13 5.30
CA THR A 106 1.44 17.68 3.95
C THR A 106 0.21 18.40 3.40
N GLY A 107 0.05 18.48 2.08
CA GLY A 107 -1.11 19.15 1.45
C GLY A 107 -2.47 18.43 1.63
N ALA A 108 -2.50 17.32 2.37
CA ALA A 108 -3.71 16.59 2.74
C ALA A 108 -4.02 16.75 4.24
N ASP A 109 -3.53 17.82 4.86
CA ASP A 109 -3.73 18.18 6.27
C ASP A 109 -3.28 17.07 7.25
N ARG A 110 -2.14 16.44 6.91
CA ARG A 110 -1.47 15.42 7.75
C ARG A 110 -0.04 15.81 8.05
N ILE A 111 0.54 15.19 9.07
CA ILE A 111 1.93 15.38 9.46
C ILE A 111 2.75 14.15 9.04
N GLY A 112 3.87 14.37 8.36
CA GLY A 112 4.84 13.31 8.05
C GLY A 112 6.12 13.47 8.85
N LEU A 113 6.63 12.36 9.37
CA LEU A 113 7.91 12.21 10.05
C LEU A 113 8.87 11.50 9.09
N TYR A 114 9.98 12.15 8.75
CA TYR A 114 10.94 11.69 7.75
C TYR A 114 12.26 11.29 8.37
N SER A 115 13.14 10.67 7.58
CA SER A 115 14.50 10.33 8.00
C SER A 115 14.62 9.24 9.09
N ILE A 116 13.66 8.32 9.15
CA ILE A 116 13.63 7.24 10.15
C ILE A 116 14.45 6.05 9.67
N ASP A 117 15.44 5.62 10.45
CA ASP A 117 16.13 4.36 10.20
C ASP A 117 15.17 3.17 10.40
N LYS A 118 15.29 2.14 9.55
CA LYS A 118 14.42 0.95 9.58
C LYS A 118 14.31 0.34 10.99
N LYS A 119 15.43 0.23 11.71
CA LYS A 119 15.51 -0.29 13.09
C LYS A 119 14.65 0.47 14.10
N ASN A 120 14.45 1.76 13.87
CA ASN A 120 13.72 2.64 14.76
C ASN A 120 12.21 2.68 14.43
N LEU A 121 11.75 2.08 13.32
CA LEU A 121 10.35 2.17 12.89
C LEU A 121 9.38 1.68 13.96
N LYS A 122 9.66 0.52 14.58
CA LYS A 122 8.79 -0.07 15.61
C LYS A 122 8.68 0.85 16.84
N ASP A 123 9.78 1.44 17.28
CA ASP A 123 9.80 2.33 18.45
C ASP A 123 9.14 3.68 18.12
N VAL A 124 9.35 4.23 16.91
CA VAL A 124 8.64 5.43 16.44
C VAL A 124 7.13 5.23 16.43
N TRP A 125 6.62 4.11 15.86
CA TRP A 125 5.18 3.81 15.87
C TRP A 125 4.62 3.68 17.29
N LYS A 126 5.35 3.03 18.20
CA LYS A 126 4.98 2.92 19.62
C LYS A 126 4.91 4.28 20.30
N MET A 127 5.89 5.15 20.06
CA MET A 127 5.93 6.48 20.67
C MET A 127 4.83 7.40 20.15
N ILE A 128 4.55 7.39 18.84
CA ILE A 128 3.47 8.24 18.31
C ILE A 128 2.10 7.74 18.76
N ASN A 129 1.94 6.41 18.93
CA ASN A 129 0.72 5.77 19.40
C ASN A 129 -0.53 6.18 18.58
N MET A 130 -0.40 6.10 17.26
CA MET A 130 -1.42 6.49 16.28
C MET A 130 -1.44 5.51 15.11
N ASP A 131 -2.60 5.40 14.45
CA ASP A 131 -2.76 4.51 13.30
C ASP A 131 -1.97 4.95 12.07
N SER A 132 -1.69 4.01 11.17
CA SER A 132 -1.01 4.35 9.91
C SER A 132 -1.89 5.19 9.00
N GLY A 133 -1.32 6.27 8.47
CA GLY A 133 -1.93 7.09 7.44
C GLY A 133 -2.02 6.41 6.07
N TYR A 134 -1.48 5.19 5.90
CA TYR A 134 -1.42 4.45 4.63
C TYR A 134 -0.96 5.33 3.45
N ALA A 135 0.03 6.17 3.69
CA ALA A 135 0.33 7.29 2.79
C ALA A 135 0.73 6.87 1.37
N TYR A 136 1.18 5.63 1.17
CA TYR A 136 1.67 5.11 -0.12
C TYR A 136 0.99 3.82 -0.61
N ALA A 137 0.26 3.13 0.27
CA ALA A 137 -0.53 1.95 -0.05
C ALA A 137 -1.60 2.24 -1.12
N LYS A 138 -2.06 1.19 -1.80
CA LYS A 138 -3.17 1.24 -2.78
C LYS A 138 -4.49 1.05 -2.03
N THR A 139 -4.84 2.09 -1.28
CA THR A 139 -5.97 2.15 -0.36
C THR A 139 -6.49 3.58 -0.33
N PHE A 140 -7.59 3.80 0.39
CA PHE A 140 -7.98 5.12 0.85
C PHE A 140 -6.86 5.80 1.65
N ARG A 141 -6.55 7.05 1.30
CA ARG A 141 -5.44 7.79 1.91
C ARG A 141 -5.88 8.85 2.90
N ALA A 142 -6.91 9.62 2.60
CA ALA A 142 -7.42 10.68 3.47
C ALA A 142 -8.69 11.29 2.87
N ALA A 143 -9.57 11.78 3.74
CA ALA A 143 -10.58 12.76 3.41
C ALA A 143 -10.13 14.12 3.97
N LYS A 144 -9.69 15.01 3.08
CA LYS A 144 -9.32 16.38 3.46
C LYS A 144 -10.60 17.16 3.76
N SER A 145 -10.67 17.86 4.88
CA SER A 145 -11.80 18.74 5.18
C SER A 145 -11.35 20.19 5.30
N CYS A 146 -12.25 21.15 5.10
CA CYS A 146 -12.04 22.50 5.61
C CYS A 146 -12.82 22.68 6.92
N VAL A 147 -12.62 23.82 7.58
CA VAL A 147 -13.22 24.09 8.89
C VAL A 147 -14.75 24.30 8.89
N GLY A 148 -15.39 24.24 7.71
CA GLY A 148 -16.84 24.16 7.58
C GLY A 148 -17.65 25.29 8.24
N SER A 149 -18.92 25.01 8.50
CA SER A 149 -19.84 25.91 9.22
C SER A 149 -19.49 26.06 10.70
N GLU A 150 -18.63 25.20 11.24
CA GLU A 150 -18.23 25.27 12.65
C GLU A 150 -17.37 26.51 12.95
N PHE A 151 -16.44 26.85 12.05
CA PHE A 151 -15.52 27.99 12.25
C PHE A 151 -15.51 29.02 11.12
N CYS A 152 -15.84 28.65 9.88
CA CYS A 152 -15.76 29.58 8.75
C CYS A 152 -17.06 30.38 8.63
N ARG A 153 -16.95 31.71 8.55
CA ARG A 153 -18.09 32.61 8.26
C ARG A 153 -18.81 32.35 6.93
N PHE A 154 -18.22 31.56 6.03
CA PHE A 154 -18.81 31.17 4.75
C PHE A 154 -19.28 29.71 4.73
N GLY A 155 -19.09 28.98 5.82
CA GLY A 155 -19.44 27.57 5.90
C GLY A 155 -20.96 27.40 5.83
N LEU A 156 -21.39 26.57 4.89
CA LEU A 156 -22.78 26.19 4.66
C LEU A 156 -23.09 24.79 5.23
N GLY A 157 -22.07 23.95 5.37
CA GLY A 157 -22.20 22.61 5.94
C GLY A 157 -21.02 22.22 6.81
N ASP A 158 -21.27 21.28 7.71
CA ASP A 158 -20.28 20.74 8.64
C ASP A 158 -19.36 19.75 7.92
N SER A 159 -18.33 20.30 7.28
CA SER A 159 -17.34 19.49 6.57
C SER A 159 -16.36 18.77 7.49
N MET A 160 -16.20 19.21 8.74
CA MET A 160 -15.26 18.60 9.69
C MET A 160 -15.79 17.24 10.14
N ALA A 161 -17.04 17.19 10.62
CA ALA A 161 -17.67 15.94 11.03
C ALA A 161 -17.76 14.95 9.86
N LEU A 162 -18.20 15.39 8.67
CA LEU A 162 -18.27 14.53 7.49
C LEU A 162 -16.88 14.05 7.02
N GLY A 163 -15.85 14.90 7.11
CA GLY A 163 -14.48 14.54 6.75
C GLY A 163 -13.88 13.51 7.70
N GLU A 164 -14.18 13.60 8.99
CA GLU A 164 -13.81 12.62 10.02
C GLU A 164 -14.51 11.28 9.79
N GLU A 165 -15.83 11.29 9.62
CA GLU A 165 -16.63 10.09 9.37
C GLU A 165 -16.16 9.34 8.11
N LEU A 166 -15.85 10.05 7.02
CA LEU A 166 -15.25 9.46 5.82
C LEU A 166 -13.82 8.96 6.06
N CYS A 167 -13.03 9.63 6.90
CA CYS A 167 -11.69 9.13 7.24
C CYS A 167 -11.76 7.79 7.99
N ASP A 168 -12.64 7.68 8.97
CA ASP A 168 -12.84 6.48 9.78
C ASP A 168 -13.42 5.35 8.93
N ARG A 169 -14.51 5.64 8.24
CA ARG A 169 -15.22 4.64 7.44
C ARG A 169 -14.33 4.04 6.37
N TYR A 170 -13.41 4.80 5.76
CA TYR A 170 -12.55 4.29 4.68
C TYR A 170 -11.13 3.92 5.15
N HIS A 171 -10.82 4.02 6.44
CA HIS A 171 -9.49 3.71 6.95
C HIS A 171 -9.08 2.25 6.68
N GLY A 172 -8.01 2.03 5.90
CA GLY A 172 -7.49 0.68 5.65
C GLY A 172 -8.28 -0.15 4.64
N THR A 173 -9.25 0.41 3.90
CA THR A 173 -9.87 -0.32 2.77
C THR A 173 -8.97 -0.35 1.53
N PRO A 174 -8.53 -1.53 1.08
CA PRO A 174 -7.72 -1.63 -0.13
C PRO A 174 -8.56 -1.34 -1.38
N GLY A 175 -7.90 -0.72 -2.36
CA GLY A 175 -8.48 -0.41 -3.65
C GLY A 175 -7.50 -0.65 -4.80
N PRO A 176 -7.98 -0.51 -6.05
CA PRO A 176 -7.16 -0.71 -7.24
C PRO A 176 -5.96 0.23 -7.31
N ALA A 177 -6.11 1.45 -6.79
CA ALA A 177 -5.07 2.45 -6.66
C ALA A 177 -5.30 3.32 -5.41
N LYS A 178 -4.46 4.34 -5.22
CA LYS A 178 -4.69 5.35 -4.17
C LYS A 178 -6.02 6.07 -4.40
N PHE A 179 -6.77 6.27 -3.33
CA PHE A 179 -8.05 6.97 -3.35
C PHE A 179 -8.06 8.10 -2.31
N LYS A 180 -8.54 9.28 -2.70
CA LYS A 180 -8.57 10.47 -1.85
C LYS A 180 -9.96 11.10 -1.90
N MET A 181 -10.41 11.57 -0.76
CA MET A 181 -11.65 12.32 -0.63
C MET A 181 -11.38 13.77 -0.26
N GLY A 182 -12.33 14.65 -0.56
CA GLY A 182 -12.30 16.04 -0.11
C GLY A 182 -13.70 16.51 0.24
N VAL A 183 -13.83 17.17 1.39
CA VAL A 183 -15.09 17.70 1.91
C VAL A 183 -14.94 19.18 2.16
N SER A 184 -15.57 19.98 1.31
CA SER A 184 -15.56 21.44 1.42
C SER A 184 -16.91 21.91 1.96
N GLY A 185 -16.94 22.57 3.10
CA GLY A 185 -18.16 23.10 3.70
C GLY A 185 -18.75 24.33 2.99
N CYS A 186 -18.22 24.74 1.82
CA CYS A 186 -18.81 25.79 0.97
C CYS A 186 -18.20 25.76 -0.45
N PRO A 187 -18.77 26.51 -1.42
CA PRO A 187 -18.27 26.56 -2.81
C PRO A 187 -16.86 27.13 -2.99
N ARG A 188 -16.28 27.78 -1.96
CA ARG A 188 -14.87 28.24 -1.98
C ARG A 188 -13.87 27.09 -2.04
N ASN A 189 -14.32 25.87 -1.72
CA ASN A 189 -13.64 24.63 -2.03
C ASN A 189 -12.21 24.50 -1.44
N CYS A 190 -11.99 24.93 -0.20
CA CYS A 190 -10.68 24.88 0.46
C CYS A 190 -10.10 23.46 0.62
N ALA A 191 -10.94 22.41 0.62
CA ALA A 191 -10.49 21.02 0.63
C ALA A 191 -10.09 20.50 -0.77
N GLU A 192 -10.22 21.33 -1.81
CA GLU A 192 -9.94 21.00 -3.21
C GLU A 192 -10.73 19.78 -3.69
N ALA A 193 -12.00 19.65 -3.25
CA ALA A 193 -12.85 18.49 -3.48
C ALA A 193 -13.01 18.15 -4.97
N THR A 194 -13.05 19.17 -5.82
CA THR A 194 -13.19 19.05 -7.29
C THR A 194 -11.97 18.50 -8.02
N ILE A 195 -10.88 18.15 -7.32
CA ILE A 195 -9.72 17.44 -7.88
C ILE A 195 -9.38 16.17 -7.10
N LYS A 196 -10.28 15.70 -6.24
CA LYS A 196 -10.15 14.44 -5.51
C LYS A 196 -10.87 13.30 -6.26
N ASP A 197 -10.55 12.06 -5.88
CA ASP A 197 -11.15 10.87 -6.48
C ASP A 197 -12.67 10.85 -6.22
N PHE A 198 -13.10 11.29 -5.02
CA PHE A 198 -14.48 11.62 -4.66
C PHE A 198 -14.51 12.95 -3.89
N GLY A 199 -15.32 13.89 -4.35
CA GLY A 199 -15.41 15.25 -3.82
C GLY A 199 -16.81 15.57 -3.32
N VAL A 200 -16.89 16.29 -2.20
CA VAL A 200 -18.13 16.78 -1.59
C VAL A 200 -18.00 18.28 -1.38
N VAL A 201 -18.96 19.05 -1.88
CA VAL A 201 -19.00 20.51 -1.70
C VAL A 201 -20.36 20.94 -1.19
N ALA A 202 -20.42 21.53 0.00
CA ALA A 202 -21.65 22.10 0.52
C ALA A 202 -22.07 23.32 -0.31
N VAL A 203 -23.36 23.42 -0.54
CA VAL A 203 -24.06 24.53 -1.19
C VAL A 203 -25.26 24.90 -0.33
N GLU A 204 -25.98 25.99 -0.65
CA GLU A 204 -27.11 26.46 0.15
C GLU A 204 -28.19 25.39 0.40
N ASP A 205 -28.33 24.43 -0.52
CA ASP A 205 -29.40 23.44 -0.50
C ASP A 205 -28.89 21.99 -0.50
N GLY A 206 -27.75 21.74 0.17
CA GLY A 206 -27.19 20.40 0.39
C GLY A 206 -25.73 20.25 -0.04
N TRP A 207 -25.39 19.09 -0.61
CA TRP A 207 -24.03 18.68 -0.92
C TRP A 207 -23.90 18.22 -2.36
N ASP A 208 -23.09 18.91 -3.15
CA ASP A 208 -22.72 18.48 -4.49
C ASP A 208 -21.64 17.40 -4.43
N LEU A 209 -21.89 16.30 -5.13
CA LEU A 209 -20.99 15.15 -5.19
C LEU A 209 -20.28 15.08 -6.54
N PHE A 210 -18.97 14.86 -6.49
CA PHE A 210 -18.09 14.82 -7.66
C PHE A 210 -17.24 13.55 -7.67
N ILE A 211 -16.94 13.01 -8.86
CA ILE A 211 -16.06 11.84 -9.01
C ILE A 211 -15.00 12.04 -10.09
N GLY A 212 -13.92 11.27 -9.99
CA GLY A 212 -12.93 11.14 -11.06
C GLY A 212 -11.90 12.28 -11.14
N GLY A 213 -11.69 13.03 -10.07
CA GLY A 213 -10.69 14.10 -10.04
C GLY A 213 -9.26 13.59 -9.84
N SER A 214 -8.28 14.35 -10.33
CA SER A 214 -6.86 14.11 -10.10
C SER A 214 -6.06 15.40 -10.14
N GLY A 215 -5.48 15.83 -9.01
CA GLY A 215 -4.49 16.92 -8.96
C GLY A 215 -3.03 16.49 -9.17
N GLY A 216 -2.78 15.48 -10.02
CA GLY A 216 -1.45 14.89 -10.24
C GLY A 216 -0.70 15.53 -11.41
N ALA A 217 0.23 14.75 -12.01
CA ALA A 217 1.01 15.15 -13.19
C ALA A 217 0.13 15.62 -14.37
N ARG A 218 -1.07 15.05 -14.49
CA ARG A 218 -2.15 15.57 -15.32
C ARG A 218 -3.31 15.94 -14.40
N VAL A 219 -3.73 17.21 -14.49
CA VAL A 219 -4.87 17.72 -13.74
C VAL A 219 -6.14 17.31 -14.46
N GLU A 220 -7.01 16.58 -13.77
CA GLU A 220 -8.33 16.21 -14.25
C GLU A 220 -9.38 16.72 -13.26
N PRO A 221 -10.29 17.62 -13.67
CA PRO A 221 -11.38 18.07 -12.84
C PRO A 221 -12.39 16.93 -12.60
N ALA A 222 -12.78 16.74 -11.34
CA ALA A 222 -13.86 15.85 -10.97
C ALA A 222 -15.19 16.33 -11.60
N LYS A 223 -16.07 15.39 -11.92
CA LYS A 223 -17.36 15.65 -12.56
C LYS A 223 -18.48 15.48 -11.55
N LYS A 224 -19.37 16.47 -11.48
CA LYS A 224 -20.55 16.42 -10.61
C LYS A 224 -21.47 15.28 -11.07
N ILE A 225 -21.96 14.48 -10.13
CA ILE A 225 -22.90 13.38 -10.41
C ILE A 225 -24.29 13.61 -9.83
N THR A 226 -24.40 14.26 -8.67
CA THR A 226 -25.69 14.57 -8.05
C THR A 226 -25.54 15.59 -6.92
N ARG A 227 -26.67 15.96 -6.31
CA ARG A 227 -26.79 16.71 -5.07
C ARG A 227 -27.63 15.93 -4.07
N VAL A 228 -27.20 15.88 -2.82
CA VAL A 228 -27.93 15.23 -1.71
C VAL A 228 -28.08 16.17 -0.51
N LYS A 229 -28.89 15.82 0.48
CA LYS A 229 -29.19 16.69 1.62
C LYS A 229 -28.34 16.38 2.84
N THR A 230 -28.08 15.11 3.08
CA THR A 230 -27.56 14.62 4.37
C THR A 230 -26.20 13.94 4.23
N HIS A 231 -25.40 13.93 5.31
CA HIS A 231 -24.14 13.18 5.37
C HIS A 231 -24.35 11.69 5.08
N THR A 232 -25.45 11.11 5.56
CA THR A 232 -25.79 9.70 5.31
C THR A 232 -25.94 9.41 3.82
N GLU A 233 -26.61 10.29 3.06
CA GLU A 233 -26.72 10.13 1.60
C GLU A 233 -25.36 10.29 0.90
N VAL A 234 -24.52 11.22 1.35
CA VAL A 234 -23.14 11.38 0.85
C VAL A 234 -22.37 10.08 1.00
N ILE A 235 -22.41 9.49 2.20
CA ILE A 235 -21.67 8.27 2.53
C ILE A 235 -22.18 7.07 1.73
N ARG A 236 -23.51 6.91 1.60
CA ARG A 236 -24.08 5.84 0.78
C ARG A 236 -23.61 5.91 -0.67
N ILE A 237 -23.60 7.10 -1.26
CA ILE A 237 -23.14 7.28 -2.65
C ILE A 237 -21.61 7.08 -2.75
N ALA A 238 -20.85 7.52 -1.75
CA ALA A 238 -19.41 7.27 -1.68
C ALA A 238 -19.11 5.76 -1.62
N ASP A 239 -19.87 5.00 -0.82
CA ASP A 239 -19.71 3.56 -0.67
C ASP A 239 -19.97 2.85 -2.01
N ARG A 240 -21.09 3.19 -2.64
CA ARG A 240 -21.45 2.65 -3.96
C ARG A 240 -20.40 2.95 -5.01
N PHE A 241 -19.94 4.20 -5.10
CA PHE A 241 -18.92 4.59 -6.06
C PHE A 241 -17.59 3.87 -5.80
N TYR A 242 -17.15 3.80 -4.55
CA TYR A 242 -15.89 3.16 -4.22
C TYR A 242 -15.93 1.66 -4.48
N GLU A 243 -17.03 0.98 -4.16
CA GLU A 243 -17.20 -0.44 -4.46
C GLU A 243 -17.31 -0.70 -5.97
N TYR A 244 -18.07 0.12 -6.70
CA TYR A 244 -18.12 0.04 -8.16
C TYR A 244 -16.73 0.19 -8.79
N TYR A 245 -15.94 1.15 -8.29
CA TYR A 245 -14.55 1.32 -8.70
C TYR A 245 -13.67 0.11 -8.35
N ARG A 246 -13.79 -0.44 -7.14
CA ARG A 246 -13.02 -1.64 -6.72
C ARG A 246 -13.34 -2.87 -7.57
N ARG A 247 -14.60 -3.00 -7.99
CA ARG A 247 -15.12 -4.08 -8.85
C ARG A 247 -14.62 -3.98 -10.28
N HIS A 248 -14.66 -2.78 -10.88
CA HIS A 248 -14.51 -2.60 -12.33
C HIS A 248 -13.20 -1.96 -12.79
N ALA A 249 -12.40 -1.38 -11.90
CA ALA A 249 -11.12 -0.80 -12.28
C ALA A 249 -10.01 -1.85 -12.41
N LYS A 250 -9.05 -1.56 -13.29
CA LYS A 250 -7.81 -2.32 -13.41
C LYS A 250 -6.90 -1.96 -12.23
N TYR A 251 -6.05 -2.89 -11.81
CA TYR A 251 -5.06 -2.58 -10.77
C TYR A 251 -4.12 -1.46 -11.23
N LEU A 252 -3.86 -0.49 -10.34
CA LEU A 252 -3.18 0.79 -10.55
C LEU A 252 -3.89 1.81 -11.47
N GLU A 253 -5.10 1.52 -11.94
CA GLU A 253 -5.91 2.52 -12.65
C GLU A 253 -6.41 3.57 -11.65
N ARG A 254 -6.21 4.86 -11.93
CA ARG A 254 -6.74 5.96 -11.11
C ARG A 254 -8.19 6.26 -11.49
N THR A 255 -8.98 6.77 -10.54
CA THR A 255 -10.40 7.09 -10.77
C THR A 255 -10.65 7.99 -11.97
N ALA A 256 -9.79 8.99 -12.22
CA ALA A 256 -9.89 9.85 -13.40
C ALA A 256 -9.83 9.04 -14.71
N LEU A 257 -8.87 8.14 -14.85
CA LEU A 257 -8.73 7.28 -16.04
C LEU A 257 -9.86 6.24 -16.13
N PHE A 258 -10.30 5.73 -14.97
CA PHE A 258 -11.43 4.83 -14.88
C PHE A 258 -12.73 5.48 -15.38
N VAL A 259 -13.04 6.70 -14.93
CA VAL A 259 -14.21 7.46 -15.40
C VAL A 259 -14.12 7.73 -16.90
N MET A 260 -12.94 8.10 -17.41
CA MET A 260 -12.73 8.28 -18.86
C MET A 260 -12.96 6.99 -19.65
N ARG A 261 -12.57 5.83 -19.11
CA ARG A 261 -12.69 4.53 -19.78
C ARG A 261 -14.11 3.98 -19.76
N ILE A 262 -14.80 4.07 -18.63
CA ILE A 262 -16.15 3.50 -18.47
C ILE A 262 -17.23 4.45 -18.99
N GLY A 263 -17.00 5.77 -18.86
CA GLY A 263 -17.99 6.81 -19.14
C GLY A 263 -18.68 7.29 -17.86
N LEU A 264 -18.81 8.62 -17.72
CA LEU A 264 -19.43 9.26 -16.55
C LEU A 264 -20.89 8.85 -16.39
N GLU A 265 -21.67 8.86 -17.47
CA GLU A 265 -23.10 8.52 -17.46
C GLU A 265 -23.30 7.09 -16.96
N LYS A 266 -22.58 6.13 -17.55
CA LYS A 266 -22.64 4.72 -17.14
C LYS A 266 -22.32 4.49 -15.65
N ILE A 267 -21.32 5.20 -15.12
CA ILE A 267 -21.00 5.12 -13.68
C ILE A 267 -22.11 5.76 -12.86
N THR A 268 -22.60 6.93 -13.27
CA THR A 268 -23.65 7.67 -12.57
C THR A 268 -24.93 6.85 -12.47
N ASP A 269 -25.35 6.24 -13.58
CA ASP A 269 -26.50 5.34 -13.61
C ASP A 269 -26.31 4.16 -12.65
N ALA A 270 -25.16 3.49 -12.70
CA ALA A 270 -24.89 2.32 -11.87
C ALA A 270 -24.84 2.61 -10.35
N VAL A 271 -24.53 3.85 -9.94
CA VAL A 271 -24.40 4.20 -8.50
C VAL A 271 -25.58 5.00 -7.96
N LEU A 272 -26.41 5.59 -8.82
CA LEU A 272 -27.55 6.42 -8.43
C LEU A 272 -28.91 5.87 -8.86
N TYR A 273 -29.00 5.28 -10.04
CA TYR A 273 -30.27 5.01 -10.74
C TYR A 273 -30.48 3.55 -11.15
N ASP A 274 -29.53 2.66 -10.80
CA ASP A 274 -29.68 1.21 -10.98
C ASP A 274 -30.83 0.65 -10.11
N THR A 275 -31.18 -0.61 -10.31
CA THR A 275 -32.23 -1.25 -9.52
C THR A 275 -31.87 -1.26 -8.02
N PRO A 276 -32.86 -1.22 -7.12
CA PRO A 276 -32.60 -1.28 -5.68
C PRO A 276 -31.70 -2.46 -5.30
N GLU A 277 -31.89 -3.62 -5.91
CA GLU A 277 -31.09 -4.83 -5.66
C GLU A 277 -29.60 -4.62 -6.00
N ASN A 278 -29.30 -3.98 -7.14
CA ASN A 278 -27.91 -3.70 -7.55
C ASN A 278 -27.25 -2.65 -6.66
N LEU A 279 -27.98 -1.59 -6.30
CA LEU A 279 -27.48 -0.57 -5.38
C LEU A 279 -27.21 -1.15 -3.99
N TYR A 280 -28.10 -1.99 -3.46
CA TYR A 280 -27.90 -2.69 -2.20
C TYR A 280 -26.77 -3.71 -2.28
N SER A 281 -26.54 -4.36 -3.42
CA SER A 281 -25.37 -5.23 -3.61
C SER A 281 -24.07 -4.45 -3.41
N LEU A 282 -23.93 -3.25 -4.00
CA LEU A 282 -22.74 -2.42 -3.81
C LEU A 282 -22.56 -2.01 -2.33
N GLU A 283 -23.63 -1.59 -1.67
CA GLU A 283 -23.61 -1.20 -0.25
C GLU A 283 -23.20 -2.38 0.65
N ASN A 284 -23.83 -3.55 0.47
CA ASN A 284 -23.56 -4.77 1.24
C ASN A 284 -22.15 -5.31 1.00
N ASP A 285 -21.69 -5.32 -0.26
CA ASP A 285 -20.35 -5.79 -0.61
C ASP A 285 -19.26 -4.92 0.02
N PHE A 286 -19.50 -3.62 0.10
CA PHE A 286 -18.58 -2.71 0.77
C PHE A 286 -18.64 -2.87 2.29
N GLN A 287 -19.83 -2.98 2.87
CA GLN A 287 -20.01 -3.22 4.30
C GLN A 287 -19.28 -4.50 4.75
N ALA A 288 -19.38 -5.59 3.98
CA ALA A 288 -18.64 -6.81 4.24
C ALA A 288 -17.11 -6.64 4.25
N VAL A 289 -16.59 -5.63 3.53
CA VAL A 289 -15.16 -5.27 3.57
C VAL A 289 -14.83 -4.43 4.79
N LEU A 290 -15.73 -3.55 5.24
CA LEU A 290 -15.56 -2.82 6.49
C LEU A 290 -15.52 -3.80 7.67
N ASP A 291 -16.43 -4.78 7.67
CA ASP A 291 -16.56 -5.78 8.73
C ASP A 291 -15.38 -6.77 8.77
N SER A 292 -14.66 -6.95 7.65
CA SER A 292 -13.50 -7.85 7.57
C SER A 292 -12.16 -7.18 7.87
N ARG A 293 -12.15 -5.89 8.23
CA ARG A 293 -10.94 -5.16 8.55
C ARG A 293 -10.28 -5.71 9.81
N ASP A 294 -8.99 -5.94 9.70
CA ASP A 294 -8.13 -6.28 10.83
C ASP A 294 -7.16 -5.13 11.06
N ASP A 295 -6.93 -4.80 12.33
CA ASP A 295 -6.01 -3.74 12.71
C ASP A 295 -4.58 -4.29 12.68
N PRO A 296 -3.74 -3.85 11.73
CA PRO A 296 -2.38 -4.37 11.60
C PRO A 296 -1.51 -4.05 12.82
N TRP A 297 -1.91 -3.11 13.67
CA TRP A 297 -1.18 -2.69 14.87
C TRP A 297 -1.46 -3.54 16.10
N LYS A 298 -2.50 -4.39 16.06
CA LYS A 298 -2.78 -5.38 17.11
C LYS A 298 -1.99 -6.67 16.91
N LYS A 299 -1.54 -6.96 15.70
CA LYS A 299 -0.68 -8.13 15.41
C LYS A 299 0.78 -7.72 15.57
N GLU A 300 1.54 -8.48 16.35
CA GLU A 300 2.99 -8.27 16.42
C GLU A 300 3.61 -8.49 15.03
N ILE A 301 4.08 -7.40 14.46
CA ILE A 301 4.86 -7.37 13.24
C ILE A 301 6.30 -7.75 13.65
N ASN A 302 6.60 -9.06 13.63
CA ASN A 302 7.97 -9.56 13.73
C ASN A 302 8.64 -9.42 12.36
N HIS A 303 9.42 -8.35 12.18
CA HIS A 303 10.31 -8.19 11.03
C HIS A 303 11.73 -7.94 11.49
N ASP A 304 12.34 -8.99 12.03
CA ASP A 304 13.77 -9.01 12.28
C ASP A 304 14.49 -9.30 10.96
N ASN A 305 14.66 -8.23 10.18
CA ASN A 305 15.47 -8.20 8.96
C ASN A 305 16.86 -7.62 9.22
N GLU A 306 17.27 -7.57 10.48
CA GLU A 306 18.59 -7.10 10.90
C GLU A 306 19.61 -8.25 10.86
N PRO A 307 20.89 -7.94 10.57
CA PRO A 307 21.95 -8.92 10.69
C PRO A 307 22.19 -9.23 12.17
N ASP A 308 21.97 -10.48 12.56
CA ASP A 308 22.09 -10.91 13.96
C ASP A 308 23.54 -10.90 14.49
N LYS A 309 24.56 -10.85 13.61
CA LYS A 309 26.01 -10.69 13.90
C LYS A 309 26.80 -10.65 12.58
N ILE A 310 28.10 -10.31 12.65
CA ILE A 310 29.05 -10.57 11.54
C ILE A 310 29.33 -12.07 11.53
N ILE A 311 29.15 -12.71 10.38
CA ILE A 311 29.42 -14.12 10.17
C ILE A 311 30.85 -14.28 9.65
N PRO A 312 31.75 -14.94 10.40
CA PRO A 312 33.12 -15.18 9.97
C PRO A 312 33.18 -16.22 8.85
N PHE A 313 34.13 -16.07 7.94
CA PHE A 313 34.39 -17.06 6.89
C PHE A 313 35.26 -18.21 7.40
N ASN A 314 34.99 -19.43 6.94
CA ASN A 314 35.92 -20.53 7.13
C ASN A 314 37.03 -20.40 6.08
N SER A 315 38.23 -20.00 6.51
CA SER A 315 39.39 -19.63 5.69
C SER A 315 39.97 -20.75 4.81
N ALA A 316 39.33 -21.92 4.77
CA ALA A 316 39.68 -23.05 3.90
C ALA A 316 38.88 -23.10 2.57
N GLY A 317 37.86 -22.27 2.36
CA GLY A 317 37.08 -22.25 1.12
C GLY A 317 36.28 -20.95 0.94
N ASN A 318 36.02 -20.55 -0.31
CA ASN A 318 35.29 -19.32 -0.67
C ASN A 318 33.78 -19.39 -0.33
N SER A 319 33.41 -19.78 0.90
CA SER A 319 32.02 -20.01 1.28
C SER A 319 31.73 -19.59 2.72
N ALA A 320 30.52 -19.08 2.97
CA ALA A 320 30.00 -18.72 4.28
C ALA A 320 28.82 -19.58 4.67
N GLU A 321 28.82 -20.10 5.89
CA GLU A 321 27.64 -20.65 6.52
C GLU A 321 26.81 -19.50 7.13
N LEU A 322 25.62 -19.26 6.60
CA LEU A 322 24.83 -18.09 6.98
C LEU A 322 23.87 -18.34 8.15
N CYS A 323 23.16 -19.47 8.14
CA CYS A 323 22.21 -19.82 9.19
C CYS A 323 21.81 -21.30 9.10
N GLU A 324 21.11 -21.80 10.13
CA GLU A 324 20.37 -23.05 10.01
C GLU A 324 19.19 -22.88 9.06
N ILE A 325 18.75 -23.98 8.43
CA ILE A 325 17.53 -24.00 7.61
C ILE A 325 16.29 -23.60 8.45
N SER A 326 16.28 -23.95 9.74
CA SER A 326 15.24 -23.62 10.73
C SER A 326 15.07 -22.12 10.97
N ASP A 327 16.17 -21.35 10.83
CA ASP A 327 16.23 -19.95 11.23
C ASP A 327 15.45 -19.02 10.30
N LEU A 328 15.28 -19.43 9.03
CA LEU A 328 14.60 -18.64 8.02
C LEU A 328 13.42 -19.44 7.47
N GLN A 329 12.21 -19.06 7.84
CA GLN A 329 10.98 -19.72 7.41
C GLN A 329 10.68 -19.49 5.92
N PRO A 330 10.00 -20.42 5.22
CA PRO A 330 9.59 -20.18 3.84
C PRO A 330 8.81 -18.86 3.66
N GLY A 331 9.22 -18.05 2.69
CA GLY A 331 8.69 -16.71 2.45
C GLY A 331 9.29 -15.61 3.32
N SER A 332 10.44 -15.83 3.96
CA SER A 332 11.18 -14.80 4.68
C SER A 332 12.54 -14.53 4.04
N ALA A 333 13.16 -13.41 4.41
CA ALA A 333 14.45 -12.98 3.91
C ALA A 333 15.23 -12.31 5.04
N ARG A 334 16.56 -12.38 5.01
CA ARG A 334 17.42 -11.78 6.03
C ARG A 334 18.73 -11.31 5.40
N VAL A 335 19.32 -10.26 5.97
CA VAL A 335 20.66 -9.80 5.61
C VAL A 335 21.68 -10.45 6.55
N PHE A 336 22.74 -10.98 5.97
CA PHE A 336 23.88 -11.54 6.69
C PHE A 336 25.12 -10.71 6.36
N ARG A 337 25.79 -10.21 7.40
CA ARG A 337 27.04 -9.48 7.23
C ARG A 337 28.20 -10.45 7.16
N THR A 338 28.98 -10.36 6.09
CA THR A 338 30.15 -11.21 5.85
C THR A 338 31.36 -10.36 5.49
N GLU A 339 32.59 -10.89 5.51
CA GLU A 339 33.79 -10.08 5.16
C GLU A 339 33.84 -9.71 3.66
N ALA A 340 33.09 -10.42 2.80
CA ALA A 340 32.98 -10.17 1.37
C ALA A 340 31.86 -9.15 1.04
N GLY A 341 31.08 -8.75 2.05
CA GLY A 341 29.94 -7.85 1.90
C GLY A 341 28.69 -8.33 2.64
N ASP A 342 27.65 -7.50 2.62
CA ASP A 342 26.33 -7.85 3.15
C ASP A 342 25.57 -8.67 2.09
N ILE A 343 25.08 -9.85 2.46
CA ILE A 343 24.34 -10.79 1.58
C ILE A 343 22.88 -10.81 2.00
N ALA A 344 21.97 -10.63 1.04
CA ALA A 344 20.54 -10.88 1.24
C ALA A 344 20.22 -12.34 0.89
N LEU A 345 19.78 -13.10 1.89
CA LEU A 345 19.33 -14.48 1.73
C LEU A 345 17.80 -14.52 1.77
N PHE A 346 17.21 -15.25 0.84
CA PHE A 346 15.77 -15.45 0.73
C PHE A 346 15.47 -16.94 0.82
N HIS A 347 14.54 -17.32 1.70
CA HIS A 347 13.88 -18.61 1.63
C HIS A 347 12.53 -18.41 0.96
N THR A 348 12.39 -18.89 -0.26
CA THR A 348 11.15 -18.72 -1.03
C THR A 348 10.07 -19.67 -0.53
N ARG A 349 8.80 -19.35 -0.78
CA ARG A 349 7.68 -20.22 -0.36
C ARG A 349 7.63 -21.54 -1.13
N ASP A 350 8.21 -21.60 -2.33
CA ASP A 350 8.42 -22.85 -3.08
C ASP A 350 9.67 -23.63 -2.62
N GLY A 351 10.28 -23.25 -1.49
CA GLY A 351 11.37 -23.99 -0.83
C GLY A 351 12.77 -23.76 -1.42
N LYS A 352 12.91 -22.83 -2.36
CA LYS A 352 14.18 -22.44 -2.95
C LYS A 352 14.91 -21.44 -2.05
N TRP A 353 16.23 -21.40 -2.22
CA TRP A 353 17.09 -20.47 -1.53
C TRP A 353 17.80 -19.61 -2.55
N ILE A 354 17.85 -18.31 -2.28
CA ILE A 354 18.46 -17.32 -3.17
C ILE A 354 19.37 -16.46 -2.32
N ALA A 355 20.61 -16.29 -2.73
CA ALA A 355 21.54 -15.36 -2.12
C ALA A 355 21.97 -14.33 -3.16
N ALA A 356 21.96 -13.06 -2.78
CA ALA A 356 22.35 -11.95 -3.63
C ALA A 356 23.05 -10.85 -2.81
N ASP A 357 23.71 -9.91 -3.48
CA ASP A 357 24.17 -8.69 -2.82
C ASP A 357 22.99 -8.02 -2.11
N ALA A 358 23.20 -7.60 -0.85
CA ALA A 358 22.14 -6.93 -0.08
C ALA A 358 21.79 -5.54 -0.63
N LYS A 359 22.63 -4.99 -1.51
CA LYS A 359 22.48 -3.65 -2.10
C LYS A 359 22.29 -3.75 -3.61
N CYS A 360 21.27 -3.05 -4.10
CA CYS A 360 21.00 -2.93 -5.52
C CYS A 360 22.13 -2.12 -6.21
N PRO A 361 22.64 -2.57 -7.37
CA PRO A 361 23.74 -1.89 -8.08
C PRO A 361 23.40 -0.50 -8.64
N HIS A 362 22.13 -0.05 -8.57
CA HIS A 362 21.72 1.29 -9.00
C HIS A 362 22.07 2.36 -7.95
N GLU A 363 21.37 2.35 -6.82
CA GLU A 363 21.50 3.34 -5.74
C GLU A 363 21.47 2.67 -4.36
N ASN A 364 22.10 1.49 -4.24
CA ASN A 364 22.22 0.73 -2.99
C ASN A 364 20.88 0.34 -2.33
N GLY A 365 19.78 0.30 -3.09
CA GLY A 365 18.47 -0.07 -2.57
C GLY A 365 18.48 -1.45 -1.87
N PRO A 366 17.77 -1.63 -0.75
CA PRO A 366 17.89 -2.81 0.10
C PRO A 366 17.25 -4.04 -0.56
N ILE A 367 18.06 -4.96 -1.10
CA ILE A 367 17.56 -6.10 -1.87
C ILE A 367 16.77 -7.08 -1.00
N VAL A 368 17.11 -7.25 0.28
CA VAL A 368 16.33 -8.07 1.24
C VAL A 368 14.85 -7.68 1.28
N ASP A 369 14.55 -6.43 0.93
CA ASP A 369 13.21 -5.88 0.89
C ASP A 369 12.52 -6.04 -0.47
N SER A 370 13.08 -6.83 -1.38
CA SER A 370 12.53 -7.05 -2.70
C SER A 370 11.25 -7.87 -2.68
N VAL A 371 10.37 -7.57 -3.65
CA VAL A 371 9.30 -8.48 -4.03
C VAL A 371 9.90 -9.57 -4.92
N TYR A 372 9.73 -10.84 -4.55
CA TYR A 372 10.27 -12.00 -5.28
C TYR A 372 9.17 -12.75 -6.03
N GLY A 373 9.43 -13.13 -7.29
CA GLY A 373 8.60 -14.10 -8.01
C GLY A 373 9.02 -14.24 -9.48
N ALA A 374 8.58 -15.34 -10.11
CA ALA A 374 8.93 -15.72 -11.49
C ALA A 374 10.44 -15.65 -11.78
N GLY A 375 11.25 -16.06 -10.81
CA GLY A 375 12.70 -16.06 -10.96
C GLY A 375 13.33 -14.67 -10.94
N ARG A 376 12.67 -13.65 -10.36
CA ARG A 376 13.24 -12.30 -10.25
C ARG A 376 13.11 -11.68 -8.86
N LEU A 377 14.11 -10.87 -8.48
CA LEU A 377 14.10 -9.96 -7.33
C LEU A 377 13.85 -8.53 -7.80
N ASN A 378 12.85 -7.85 -7.24
CA ASN A 378 12.50 -6.48 -7.62
C ASN A 378 12.93 -5.49 -6.54
N CYS A 379 13.87 -4.60 -6.87
CA CYS A 379 14.36 -3.57 -5.97
C CYS A 379 13.21 -2.73 -5.40
N PRO A 380 13.15 -2.55 -4.07
CA PRO A 380 11.99 -1.94 -3.43
C PRO A 380 11.84 -0.43 -3.65
N ILE A 381 12.91 0.25 -4.02
CA ILE A 381 12.91 1.71 -4.21
C ILE A 381 12.50 2.06 -5.64
N HIS A 382 13.18 1.45 -6.62
CA HIS A 382 13.10 1.86 -8.03
C HIS A 382 12.34 0.85 -8.90
N GLY A 383 12.09 -0.36 -8.42
CA GLY A 383 11.38 -1.40 -9.17
C GLY A 383 12.21 -2.11 -10.25
N TYR A 384 13.52 -1.81 -10.38
CA TYR A 384 14.41 -2.60 -11.24
C TYR A 384 14.40 -4.05 -10.81
N SER A 385 14.28 -4.96 -11.78
CA SER A 385 14.16 -6.39 -11.52
C SER A 385 15.43 -7.12 -11.95
N PHE A 386 15.85 -8.11 -11.18
CA PHE A 386 17.07 -8.88 -11.40
C PHE A 386 16.74 -10.36 -11.48
N ASP A 387 17.28 -11.04 -12.48
CA ASP A 387 17.14 -12.49 -12.63
C ASP A 387 17.85 -13.21 -11.46
N ILE A 388 17.18 -14.17 -10.83
CA ILE A 388 17.72 -14.84 -9.62
C ILE A 388 18.82 -15.86 -9.92
N ILE A 389 19.03 -16.20 -11.19
CA ILE A 389 20.06 -17.16 -11.61
C ILE A 389 21.27 -16.40 -12.13
N THR A 390 21.05 -15.44 -13.02
CA THR A 390 22.10 -14.72 -13.74
C THR A 390 22.42 -13.35 -13.16
N GLY A 391 21.57 -12.82 -12.28
CA GLY A 391 21.69 -11.44 -11.78
C GLY A 391 21.28 -10.37 -12.78
N LYS A 392 20.92 -10.75 -14.01
CA LYS A 392 20.71 -9.81 -15.11
C LYS A 392 19.58 -8.84 -14.83
N SER A 393 19.90 -7.56 -14.90
CA SER A 393 18.94 -6.46 -14.77
C SER A 393 17.94 -6.46 -15.93
N SER A 394 16.71 -6.02 -15.66
CA SER A 394 15.70 -5.75 -16.70
C SER A 394 15.94 -4.44 -17.46
N SER A 395 16.84 -3.59 -16.99
CA SER A 395 17.24 -2.34 -17.65
C SER A 395 18.74 -2.35 -17.95
N SER A 396 19.12 -1.93 -19.16
CA SER A 396 20.51 -1.74 -19.56
C SER A 396 21.21 -0.57 -18.83
N GLU A 397 20.44 0.30 -18.17
CA GLU A 397 20.96 1.45 -17.42
C GLU A 397 21.48 1.06 -16.02
N VAL A 398 21.23 -0.17 -15.58
CA VAL A 398 21.57 -0.65 -14.24
C VAL A 398 22.42 -1.91 -14.35
N GLY A 399 23.51 -1.96 -13.58
CA GLY A 399 24.38 -3.14 -13.51
C GLY A 399 23.65 -4.41 -13.06
N ASN A 400 24.27 -5.56 -13.27
CA ASN A 400 23.73 -6.83 -12.80
C ASN A 400 23.87 -6.94 -11.28
N LEU A 401 22.87 -7.54 -10.63
CA LEU A 401 22.94 -7.88 -9.22
C LEU A 401 23.81 -9.12 -9.04
N LYS A 402 24.79 -9.10 -8.13
CA LYS A 402 25.56 -10.31 -7.84
C LYS A 402 24.65 -11.35 -7.20
N ILE A 403 24.58 -12.53 -7.80
CA ILE A 403 23.89 -13.72 -7.28
C ILE A 403 24.96 -14.70 -6.82
N TYR A 404 24.75 -15.29 -5.65
CA TYR A 404 25.65 -16.26 -5.06
C TYR A 404 25.05 -17.65 -5.12
N GLN A 405 25.90 -18.67 -5.26
CA GLN A 405 25.46 -20.06 -5.26
C GLN A 405 25.13 -20.48 -3.83
N VAL A 406 23.95 -21.05 -3.64
CA VAL A 406 23.47 -21.54 -2.34
C VAL A 406 23.53 -23.06 -2.31
N ARG A 407 24.09 -23.63 -1.25
CA ARG A 407 24.16 -25.07 -0.97
C ARG A 407 23.59 -25.35 0.42
N LYS A 408 23.04 -26.55 0.60
CA LYS A 408 22.58 -27.05 1.91
C LYS A 408 23.57 -28.12 2.37
N SER A 409 24.13 -27.99 3.57
CA SER A 409 24.98 -29.02 4.18
C SER A 409 24.65 -29.13 5.66
N ASP A 410 24.46 -30.34 6.18
CA ASP A 410 24.32 -30.62 7.62
C ASP A 410 23.28 -29.74 8.34
N GLY A 411 22.15 -29.44 7.67
CA GLY A 411 21.09 -28.59 8.22
C GLY A 411 21.31 -27.08 8.08
N HIS A 412 22.42 -26.66 7.48
CA HIS A 412 22.83 -25.26 7.34
C HIS A 412 22.77 -24.78 5.88
N ILE A 413 22.63 -23.47 5.72
CA ILE A 413 22.70 -22.77 4.44
C ILE A 413 24.10 -22.21 4.24
N ILE A 414 24.77 -22.68 3.18
CA ILE A 414 26.11 -22.27 2.78
C ILE A 414 26.00 -21.46 1.48
N VAL A 415 26.72 -20.35 1.42
CA VAL A 415 26.78 -19.45 0.25
C VAL A 415 28.21 -19.33 -0.24
N ASP A 416 28.44 -19.58 -1.53
CA ASP A 416 29.75 -19.43 -2.18
C ASP A 416 29.94 -17.96 -2.63
N LEU A 417 31.06 -17.33 -2.27
CA LEU A 417 31.26 -15.86 -2.24
C LEU A 417 32.07 -15.28 -3.41
#